data_AF-A0A1Y3B8Y5-F1
#
_entry.id   AF-A0A1Y3B8Y5-F1
#
_cell.length_a   1.000
_cell.length_b   1.000
_cell.length_c   1.000
_cell.angle_alpha   90.00
_cell.angle_beta   90.00
_cell.angle_gamma   90.00
#
_symmetry.space_group_name_H-M   'P 1'
#
loop_
_entity.id
_entity.type
_entity.pdbx_description
1 polymer ?
#
loop_
_entity_poly.entity_id
_entity_poly.type
_entity_poly.pdbx_seq_one_letter_code
_entity_poly.pdbx_strand_id
1 'polypeptide(L)'
;MLIKAEREQFFKLDSNNQPIQSTTIEKQTSYELPTEYENQEIARLGHIRKMLYHLSRHYLESNDWKKLARFWNFTEEQIKAIEHQYTGKTSYKDHAYRMLLIWLHGLSSNKDPMNELYDALIYINKSDVAEKMKKKSEEDSFYHYSRYKCRCLPGIPSTVCHYCSIT
;
A
#
# COMPACT_ATOMS: atom_id res chain seq x y z
N MET A 1 -7.43 18.58 -31.56
CA MET A 1 -6.01 18.62 -31.15
C MET A 1 -5.86 19.76 -30.16
N LEU A 2 -5.66 19.46 -28.87
CA LEU A 2 -5.28 20.45 -27.85
C LEU A 2 -4.17 19.81 -27.02
N ILE A 3 -3.00 20.45 -27.01
CA ILE A 3 -1.87 20.12 -26.12
C ILE A 3 -1.73 21.27 -25.12
N LYS A 4 -1.34 20.90 -23.89
CA LYS A 4 -0.87 21.71 -22.74
C LYS A 4 -1.99 22.17 -21.80
N ALA A 5 -1.87 22.10 -20.49
CA ALA A 5 -0.74 21.77 -19.62
C ALA A 5 -1.26 21.24 -18.28
N GLU A 6 -0.41 20.45 -17.62
CA GLU A 6 -0.46 20.17 -16.19
C GLU A 6 -0.69 21.44 -15.36
N ARG A 7 -1.45 21.31 -14.28
CA ARG A 7 -1.30 22.12 -13.07
C ARG A 7 -1.85 21.36 -11.88
N GLU A 8 -1.03 20.46 -11.33
CA GLU A 8 -1.13 20.16 -9.91
C GLU A 8 -0.62 21.40 -9.15
N GLN A 9 -1.52 22.07 -8.43
CA GLN A 9 -1.14 22.99 -7.36
C GLN A 9 -1.93 22.58 -6.12
N PHE A 10 -1.31 21.68 -5.37
CA PHE A 10 -1.60 21.45 -3.97
C PHE A 10 -1.40 22.76 -3.20
N PHE A 11 -2.47 23.53 -3.00
CA PHE A 11 -2.47 24.58 -1.99
C PHE A 11 -2.90 23.96 -0.65
N LYS A 12 -1.95 23.78 0.28
CA LYS A 12 -2.26 23.67 1.71
C LYS A 12 -1.90 25.01 2.35
N LEU A 13 -2.92 25.75 2.76
CA LEU A 13 -2.83 26.98 3.56
C LEU A 13 -2.69 26.60 5.04
N ASP A 14 -1.96 27.40 5.81
CA ASP A 14 -1.90 27.27 7.28
C ASP A 14 -3.01 28.07 7.99
N SER A 15 -3.07 27.96 9.32
CA SER A 15 -4.12 28.56 10.17
C SER A 15 -4.13 30.10 10.19
N ASN A 16 -3.19 30.77 9.50
CA ASN A 16 -3.17 32.22 9.31
C ASN A 16 -3.35 32.63 7.83
N ASN A 17 -3.77 31.69 6.98
CA ASN A 17 -4.04 31.89 5.56
C ASN A 17 -2.84 32.44 4.77
N GLN A 18 -1.61 32.07 5.15
CA GLN A 18 -0.39 32.41 4.40
C GLN A 18 0.21 31.15 3.73
N PRO A 19 0.92 31.30 2.59
CA PRO A 19 1.67 30.21 1.99
C PRO A 19 2.83 29.79 2.90
N ILE A 20 2.84 28.53 3.32
CA ILE A 20 3.88 27.98 4.21
C ILE A 20 5.23 28.04 3.47
N GLN A 21 6.15 28.86 3.99
CA GLN A 21 7.53 28.94 3.50
C GLN A 21 8.31 27.71 3.98
N SER A 22 8.74 26.88 3.04
CA SER A 22 9.59 25.72 3.23
C SER A 22 10.98 26.12 3.71
N THR A 23 11.34 25.75 4.94
CA THR A 23 12.73 25.76 5.42
C THR A 23 13.32 24.35 5.42
N THR A 24 14.17 24.14 4.40
CA THR A 24 15.35 23.27 4.37
C THR A 24 15.15 21.75 4.42
N ILE A 25 14.82 21.17 3.27
CA ILE A 25 15.64 20.10 2.67
C ILE A 25 15.86 20.49 1.21
N GLU A 26 17.05 20.99 0.90
CA GLU A 26 17.50 21.17 -0.47
C GLU A 26 17.63 19.78 -1.12
N LYS A 27 16.62 19.34 -1.87
CA LYS A 27 16.85 18.31 -2.90
C LYS A 27 16.85 19.02 -4.24
N GLN A 28 18.06 19.21 -4.76
CA GLN A 28 18.31 19.68 -6.10
C GLN A 28 17.42 18.87 -7.07
N THR A 29 16.69 19.59 -7.92
CA THR A 29 15.99 19.03 -9.07
C THR A 29 17.02 18.58 -10.11
N SER A 30 17.67 17.46 -9.84
CA SER A 30 18.23 16.54 -10.82
C SER A 30 17.19 15.43 -11.00
N TYR A 31 16.88 15.09 -12.24
CA TYR A 31 16.14 13.88 -12.60
C TYR A 31 17.04 12.67 -12.31
N GLU A 32 17.23 12.37 -11.03
CA GLU A 32 17.87 11.14 -10.58
C GLU A 32 16.90 9.99 -10.83
N LEU A 33 17.28 9.12 -11.76
CA LEU A 33 16.57 7.87 -12.00
C LEU A 33 16.53 7.08 -10.68
N PRO A 34 15.34 6.57 -10.27
CA PRO A 34 15.23 5.81 -9.04
C PRO A 34 16.20 4.63 -9.06
N THR A 35 16.91 4.45 -7.95
CA THR A 35 17.82 3.32 -7.77
C THR A 35 17.05 2.01 -7.89
N GLU A 36 17.73 0.91 -8.25
CA GLU A 36 17.11 -0.41 -8.33
C GLU A 36 16.46 -0.83 -7.01
N TYR A 37 17.04 -0.40 -5.88
CA TYR A 37 16.46 -0.56 -4.54
C TYR A 37 15.14 0.20 -4.36
N GLU A 38 15.09 1.48 -4.74
CA GLU A 38 13.85 2.28 -4.67
C GLU A 38 12.76 1.70 -5.57
N ASN A 39 13.11 1.21 -6.75
CA ASN A 39 12.15 0.54 -7.65
C ASN A 39 11.58 -0.74 -7.03
N GLN A 40 12.42 -1.54 -6.37
CA GLN A 40 11.98 -2.76 -5.68
C GLN A 40 11.04 -2.43 -4.51
N GLU A 41 11.35 -1.39 -3.73
CA GLU A 41 10.52 -0.96 -2.61
C GLU A 41 9.18 -0.37 -3.09
N ILE A 42 9.19 0.43 -4.16
CA ILE A 42 7.96 0.93 -4.80
C ILE A 42 7.08 -0.22 -5.27
N ALA A 43 7.67 -1.23 -5.92
CA ALA A 43 6.95 -2.43 -6.37
C ALA A 43 6.38 -3.22 -5.19
N ARG A 44 7.17 -3.42 -4.12
CA ARG A 44 6.76 -4.09 -2.88
C ARG A 44 5.58 -3.37 -2.23
N LEU A 45 5.70 -2.07 -1.99
CA LEU A 45 4.64 -1.26 -1.40
C LEU A 45 3.41 -1.21 -2.33
N GLY A 46 3.59 -1.22 -3.65
CA GLY A 46 2.51 -1.33 -4.62
C GLY A 46 1.71 -2.62 -4.49
N HIS A 47 2.40 -3.76 -4.32
CA HIS A 47 1.75 -5.04 -4.04
C HIS A 47 0.97 -5.01 -2.72
N ILE A 48 1.59 -4.51 -1.64
CA ILE A 48 0.93 -4.39 -0.33
C ILE A 48 -0.32 -3.52 -0.40
N ARG A 49 -0.26 -2.36 -1.06
CA ARG A 49 -1.43 -1.48 -1.24
C ARG A 49 -2.59 -2.18 -1.95
N LYS A 50 -2.33 -3.00 -2.97
CA LYS A 50 -3.36 -3.81 -3.64
C LYS A 50 -3.99 -4.83 -2.69
N MET A 51 -3.18 -5.48 -1.86
CA MET A 51 -3.70 -6.40 -0.83
C MET A 51 -4.56 -5.68 0.21
N LEU A 52 -4.12 -4.53 0.71
CA LEU A 52 -4.89 -3.71 1.67
C LEU A 52 -6.21 -3.22 1.08
N TYR A 53 -6.22 -2.88 -0.22
CA TYR A 53 -7.44 -2.55 -0.94
C TYR A 53 -8.39 -3.74 -1.02
N HIS A 54 -7.88 -4.93 -1.36
CA HIS A 54 -8.70 -6.13 -1.40
C HIS A 54 -9.28 -6.48 -0.02
N LEU A 55 -8.46 -6.36 1.04
CA LEU A 55 -8.86 -6.56 2.43
C LEU A 55 -10.04 -5.67 2.82
N SER A 56 -9.93 -4.36 2.59
CA SER A 56 -10.95 -3.38 2.98
C SER A 56 -12.27 -3.56 2.24
N ARG A 57 -12.23 -4.05 0.99
CA ARG A 57 -13.41 -4.16 0.14
C ARG A 57 -14.22 -5.43 0.39
N HIS A 58 -13.56 -6.52 0.79
CA HIS A 58 -14.15 -7.85 0.78
C HIS A 58 -14.24 -8.53 2.15
N TYR A 59 -13.39 -8.16 3.11
CA TYR A 59 -13.26 -8.94 4.34
C TYR A 59 -13.51 -8.14 5.64
N LEU A 60 -13.36 -6.81 5.60
CA LEU A 60 -13.61 -5.97 6.76
C LEU A 60 -15.07 -5.51 6.82
N GLU A 61 -15.64 -5.53 8.03
CA GLU A 61 -16.96 -4.97 8.32
C GLU A 61 -16.86 -3.52 8.84
N SER A 62 -18.02 -2.89 9.04
CA SER A 62 -18.13 -1.48 9.45
C SER A 62 -17.42 -1.14 10.76
N ASN A 63 -17.29 -2.10 11.68
CA ASN A 63 -16.61 -1.91 12.96
C ASN A 63 -15.18 -2.47 13.00
N ASP A 64 -14.80 -3.35 12.07
CA ASP A 64 -13.51 -4.04 12.12
C ASP A 64 -12.35 -3.07 11.93
N TRP A 65 -12.49 -2.12 11.01
CA TRP A 65 -11.44 -1.13 10.77
C TRP A 65 -11.21 -0.20 11.98
N LYS A 66 -12.24 0.07 12.79
CA LYS A 66 -12.08 0.82 14.05
C LYS A 66 -11.34 -0.01 15.10
N LYS A 67 -11.57 -1.33 15.16
CA LYS A 67 -10.81 -2.23 16.03
C LYS A 67 -9.33 -2.30 15.63
N LEU A 68 -9.06 -2.40 14.32
CA LEU A 68 -7.69 -2.34 13.79
C LEU A 68 -7.00 -1.01 14.11
N ALA A 69 -7.71 0.11 13.91
CA ALA A 69 -7.20 1.42 14.25
C ALA A 69 -6.79 1.50 15.73
N ARG A 70 -7.63 1.00 16.64
CA ARG A 70 -7.31 0.95 18.07
C ARG A 70 -6.15 0.02 18.39
N PHE A 71 -6.05 -1.13 17.73
CA PHE A 71 -4.92 -2.04 17.88
C PHE A 71 -3.59 -1.35 17.53
N TRP A 72 -3.59 -0.51 16.49
CA TRP A 72 -2.43 0.32 16.11
C TRP A 72 -2.39 1.68 16.80
N ASN A 73 -3.11 1.87 17.90
CA ASN A 73 -3.11 3.07 18.74
C ASN A 73 -3.52 4.37 18.03
N PHE A 74 -4.40 4.31 17.03
CA PHE A 74 -5.06 5.51 16.52
C PHE A 74 -5.95 6.12 17.60
N THR A 75 -5.91 7.44 17.75
CA THR A 75 -6.78 8.13 18.71
C THR A 75 -8.21 8.19 18.20
N GLU A 76 -9.18 8.36 19.10
CA GLU A 76 -10.59 8.48 18.70
C GLU A 76 -10.85 9.70 17.81
N GLU A 77 -10.06 10.78 17.98
CA GLU A 77 -10.10 11.96 17.11
C GLU A 77 -9.62 11.62 15.70
N GLN A 78 -8.55 10.82 15.57
CA GLN A 78 -8.05 10.37 14.27
C GLN A 78 -9.07 9.45 13.58
N ILE A 79 -9.69 8.54 14.32
CA ILE A 79 -10.74 7.65 13.81
C ILE A 79 -11.93 8.48 13.31
N LYS A 80 -12.40 9.47 14.08
CA LYS A 80 -13.46 10.39 13.66
C LYS A 80 -13.07 11.21 12.44
N ALA A 81 -11.83 11.67 12.35
CA ALA A 81 -11.35 12.41 11.18
C ALA A 81 -11.32 11.55 9.91
N ILE A 82 -10.97 10.27 10.02
CA ILE A 82 -11.06 9.30 8.90
C ILE A 82 -12.53 9.09 8.50
N GLU A 83 -13.42 8.91 9.47
CA GLU A 83 -14.85 8.67 9.25
C GLU A 83 -15.54 9.86 8.57
N HIS A 84 -15.13 11.09 8.91
CA HIS A 84 -15.75 12.31 8.39
C HIS A 84 -15.58 12.50 6.87
N GLN A 85 -14.51 11.96 6.27
CA GLN A 85 -14.18 12.22 4.86
C GLN A 85 -15.14 11.54 3.87
N TYR A 86 -15.70 10.38 4.23
CA TYR A 86 -16.61 9.62 3.35
C TYR A 86 -17.91 9.28 4.09
N THR A 87 -19.05 9.54 3.47
CA THR A 87 -20.37 9.29 4.08
C THR A 87 -21.17 8.29 3.24
N GLY A 88 -22.02 7.48 3.89
CA GLY A 88 -22.88 6.49 3.22
C GLY A 88 -22.79 5.09 3.81
N LYS A 89 -23.68 4.19 3.37
CA LYS A 89 -23.79 2.83 3.93
C LYS A 89 -22.56 1.94 3.70
N THR A 90 -21.76 2.24 2.67
CA THR A 90 -20.57 1.47 2.29
C THR A 90 -19.27 2.24 2.48
N SER A 91 -19.31 3.46 3.05
CA SER A 91 -18.12 4.31 3.21
C SER A 91 -17.09 3.71 4.15
N TYR A 92 -17.50 2.79 5.05
CA TYR A 92 -16.59 2.07 5.93
C TYR A 92 -15.47 1.32 5.18
N LYS A 93 -15.71 0.91 3.92
CA LYS A 93 -14.69 0.26 3.10
C LYS A 93 -13.57 1.25 2.70
N ASP A 94 -13.96 2.47 2.37
CA ASP A 94 -13.03 3.56 2.05
C ASP A 94 -12.32 4.08 3.30
N HIS A 95 -13.04 4.17 4.43
CA HIS A 95 -12.45 4.46 5.75
C HIS A 95 -11.39 3.42 6.13
N ALA A 96 -11.73 2.14 5.98
CA ALA A 96 -10.83 1.04 6.26
C ALA A 96 -9.58 1.10 5.38
N TYR A 97 -9.74 1.30 4.06
CA TYR A 97 -8.60 1.42 3.17
C TYR A 97 -7.70 2.60 3.52
N ARG A 98 -8.30 3.76 3.80
CA ARG A 98 -7.55 4.96 4.19
C ARG A 98 -6.79 4.75 5.50
N MET A 99 -7.42 4.15 6.51
CA MET A 99 -6.78 3.81 7.77
C MET A 99 -5.58 2.88 7.55
N LEU A 100 -5.74 1.83 6.72
CA LEU A 100 -4.66 0.90 6.39
C LEU A 100 -3.48 1.58 5.68
N LEU A 101 -3.75 2.56 4.80
CA LEU A 101 -2.68 3.33 4.15
C LEU A 101 -1.92 4.24 5.13
N ILE A 102 -2.65 4.89 6.05
CA ILE A 102 -2.03 5.72 7.09
C ILE A 102 -1.14 4.86 7.98
N TRP A 103 -1.65 3.69 8.40
CA TRP A 103 -0.88 2.72 9.17
C TRP A 103 0.37 2.25 8.43
N LEU A 104 0.26 1.85 7.16
CA LEU A 104 1.39 1.39 6.36
C LEU A 104 2.48 2.46 6.23
N HIS A 105 2.09 3.73 6.10
CA HIS A 105 3.03 4.84 6.04
C HIS A 105 3.74 5.10 7.38
N GLY A 106 3.06 4.85 8.50
CA GLY A 106 3.63 4.99 9.85
C GLY A 106 4.42 3.78 10.34
N LEU A 107 4.46 2.69 9.57
CA LEU A 107 5.13 1.46 9.97
C LEU A 107 6.65 1.65 9.96
N SER A 108 7.31 1.22 11.03
CA SER A 108 8.77 1.24 11.13
C SER A 108 9.42 0.30 10.11
N SER A 109 10.55 0.71 9.54
CA SER A 109 11.28 -0.04 8.49
C SER A 109 11.79 -1.42 8.92
N ASN A 110 11.85 -1.68 10.24
CA ASN A 110 12.25 -2.97 10.82
C ASN A 110 11.09 -3.98 10.95
N LYS A 111 9.84 -3.55 10.72
CA LYS A 111 8.66 -4.41 10.80
C LYS A 111 8.25 -4.88 9.42
N ASP A 112 7.87 -6.14 9.30
CA ASP A 112 7.27 -6.65 8.07
C ASP A 112 5.76 -6.32 8.06
N PRO A 113 5.26 -5.52 7.09
CA PRO A 113 3.85 -5.13 7.03
C PRO A 113 2.90 -6.32 7.00
N MET A 114 3.29 -7.43 6.36
CA MET A 114 2.41 -8.59 6.22
C MET A 114 2.21 -9.31 7.55
N ASN A 115 3.29 -9.54 8.30
CA ASN A 115 3.20 -10.17 9.62
C ASN A 115 2.37 -9.33 10.59
N GLU A 116 2.64 -8.02 10.67
CA GLU A 116 1.88 -7.12 11.54
C GLU A 116 0.39 -7.04 11.17
N LEU A 117 0.08 -7.14 9.87
CA LEU A 117 -1.30 -7.21 9.39
C LEU A 117 -1.99 -8.50 9.85
N TYR A 118 -1.31 -9.65 9.76
CA TYR A 118 -1.88 -10.92 10.19
C TYR A 118 -2.14 -10.96 11.70
N ASP A 119 -1.19 -10.46 12.50
CA ASP A 119 -1.36 -10.37 13.95
C ASP A 119 -2.56 -9.49 14.32
N ALA A 120 -2.71 -8.35 13.65
CA ALA A 120 -3.85 -7.45 13.86
C ALA A 120 -5.19 -8.11 13.47
N LEU A 121 -5.21 -8.86 12.37
CA LEU A 121 -6.41 -9.60 11.94
C LEU A 121 -6.79 -10.70 12.92
N ILE A 122 -5.82 -11.43 13.46
CA ILE A 122 -6.05 -12.43 14.50
C ILE A 122 -6.61 -11.76 15.76
N TYR A 123 -6.03 -10.62 16.16
CA TYR A 123 -6.47 -9.86 17.33
C TYR A 123 -7.94 -9.43 17.24
N ILE A 124 -8.44 -9.05 16.06
CA ILE A 124 -9.84 -8.67 15.87
C ILE A 124 -10.80 -9.86 15.60
N ASN A 125 -10.34 -11.09 15.82
CA ASN A 125 -11.04 -12.35 15.55
C ASN A 125 -11.37 -12.59 14.06
N LYS A 126 -10.47 -12.20 13.15
CA LYS A 126 -10.55 -12.44 11.70
C LYS A 126 -9.41 -13.36 11.24
N SER A 127 -9.16 -14.44 11.99
CA SER A 127 -8.09 -15.40 11.71
C SER A 127 -8.28 -16.14 10.38
N ASP A 128 -9.52 -16.42 9.98
CA ASP A 128 -9.85 -17.04 8.70
C ASP A 128 -9.47 -16.12 7.52
N VAL A 129 -9.65 -14.81 7.68
CA VAL A 129 -9.22 -13.79 6.70
C VAL A 129 -7.71 -13.73 6.62
N ALA A 130 -7.02 -13.76 7.76
CA ALA A 130 -5.55 -13.76 7.81
C ALA A 130 -4.98 -14.96 7.05
N GLU A 131 -5.54 -16.15 7.26
CA GLU A 131 -5.14 -17.37 6.55
C GLU A 131 -5.41 -17.30 5.04
N LYS A 132 -6.59 -16.81 4.62
CA LYS A 132 -6.91 -16.59 3.20
C LYS A 132 -5.93 -15.63 2.53
N MET A 133 -5.60 -14.53 3.20
CA MET A 133 -4.65 -13.52 2.69
C MET A 133 -3.24 -14.08 2.57
N LYS A 134 -2.80 -14.88 3.56
CA LYS A 134 -1.51 -15.56 3.54
C LYS A 134 -1.40 -16.53 2.37
N LYS A 135 -2.40 -17.41 2.20
CA LYS A 135 -2.47 -18.34 1.08
C LYS A 135 -2.43 -17.61 -0.27
N LYS A 136 -3.18 -16.51 -0.40
CA LYS A 136 -3.20 -15.71 -1.63
C LYS A 136 -1.82 -15.12 -1.96
N SER A 137 -1.09 -14.64 -0.95
CA SER A 137 0.26 -14.11 -1.13
C SER A 137 1.29 -15.18 -1.55
N GLU A 138 1.15 -16.40 -1.02
CA GLU A 138 1.97 -17.55 -1.37
C GLU A 138 1.68 -18.03 -2.79
N GLU A 139 0.41 -18.09 -3.18
CA GLU A 139 -0.02 -18.42 -4.54
C GLU A 139 0.50 -17.39 -5.56
N ASP A 140 0.32 -16.10 -5.29
CA ASP A 140 0.78 -15.04 -6.20
C ASP A 140 2.32 -15.07 -6.33
N SER A 141 3.04 -15.39 -5.25
CA SER A 141 4.48 -15.62 -5.28
C SER A 141 4.87 -16.87 -6.07
N PHE A 142 4.12 -17.96 -5.93
CA PHE A 142 4.33 -19.22 -6.64
C PHE A 142 4.07 -19.08 -8.14
N TYR A 143 3.00 -18.41 -8.54
CA TYR A 143 2.69 -18.14 -9.95
C TYR A 143 3.66 -17.15 -10.57
N HIS A 144 4.13 -16.15 -9.81
CA HIS A 144 5.22 -15.29 -10.24
C HIS A 144 6.47 -16.14 -10.49
N TYR A 145 6.97 -16.87 -9.50
CA TYR A 145 8.15 -17.73 -9.63
C TYR A 145 8.04 -18.74 -10.78
N SER A 146 6.86 -19.36 -10.96
CA SER A 146 6.62 -20.34 -12.03
C SER A 146 6.57 -19.70 -13.43
N ARG A 147 6.12 -18.44 -13.54
CA ARG A 147 6.11 -17.69 -14.81
C ARG A 147 7.51 -17.24 -15.25
N TYR A 148 8.43 -17.02 -14.32
CA TYR A 148 9.83 -16.71 -14.62
C TYR A 148 10.76 -17.93 -14.63
N LYS A 149 10.31 -19.09 -14.13
CA LYS A 149 11.06 -20.35 -14.19
C LYS A 149 10.81 -21.08 -15.52
N CYS A 150 11.41 -20.56 -16.59
CA CYS A 150 11.49 -21.30 -17.85
C CYS A 150 12.23 -22.63 -17.64
N ARG A 151 11.72 -23.75 -18.20
CA ARG A 151 12.37 -25.08 -18.15
C ARG A 151 13.48 -25.25 -19.20
N CYS A 152 13.97 -24.16 -19.79
CA CYS A 152 14.84 -24.18 -20.96
C CYS A 152 16.35 -24.39 -20.64
N LEU A 153 16.66 -25.38 -19.78
CA LEU A 153 17.99 -25.86 -19.32
C LEU A 153 18.64 -25.16 -18.09
N PRO A 154 19.38 -25.93 -17.25
CA PRO A 154 20.22 -25.39 -16.20
C PRO A 154 21.55 -24.91 -16.78
N GLY A 155 21.98 -23.68 -16.45
CA GLY A 155 23.40 -23.35 -16.59
C GLY A 155 23.81 -21.96 -17.07
N ILE A 156 22.94 -20.94 -17.14
CA ILE A 156 23.41 -19.56 -17.42
C ILE A 156 22.60 -18.53 -16.60
N PRO A 157 23.26 -17.63 -15.84
CA PRO A 157 22.59 -16.57 -15.09
C PRO A 157 22.32 -15.38 -16.02
N SER A 158 21.20 -15.44 -16.76
CA SER A 158 20.62 -14.24 -17.37
C SER A 158 19.10 -14.35 -17.30
N THR A 159 18.49 -13.38 -16.62
CA THR A 159 17.15 -13.42 -16.02
C THR A 159 15.99 -13.28 -17.00
N VAL A 160 16.19 -13.45 -18.31
CA VAL A 160 15.11 -13.33 -19.29
C VAL A 160 15.26 -14.37 -20.41
N CYS A 161 14.33 -15.33 -20.46
CA CYS A 161 14.20 -16.23 -21.61
C CYS A 161 13.58 -15.47 -22.78
N HIS A 162 14.38 -15.13 -23.79
CA HIS A 162 13.96 -14.40 -24.99
C HIS A 162 12.91 -15.14 -25.85
N TYR A 163 12.71 -16.44 -25.66
CA TYR A 163 11.81 -17.27 -26.50
C TYR A 163 10.38 -17.41 -25.94
N CYS A 164 10.12 -17.02 -24.69
CA CYS A 164 8.79 -17.15 -24.07
C CYS A 164 7.92 -15.88 -24.14
N SER A 165 8.35 -14.84 -24.84
CA SER A 165 7.60 -13.57 -24.98
C SER A 165 6.68 -13.52 -26.21
N ILE A 166 6.47 -14.63 -26.91
CA ILE A 166 5.57 -14.70 -28.06
C ILE A 166 4.63 -15.89 -27.87
N THR A 167 3.46 -15.64 -27.28
CA THR A 167 2.15 -16.20 -27.67
C THR A 167 1.04 -15.54 -26.86
#